data_AF-A0A163KBL1-F1
#
_entry.id   AF-A0A163KBL1-F1
#
_cell.length_a   1.000
_cell.length_b   1.000
_cell.length_c   1.000
_cell.angle_alpha   90.00
_cell.angle_beta   90.00
_cell.angle_gamma   90.00
#
_symmetry.space_group_name_H-M   'P 1'
#
loop_
_entity.id
_entity.type
_entity.pdbx_description
1 polymer ?
#
loop_
_entity_poly.entity_id
_entity_poly.type
_entity_poly.pdbx_seq_one_letter_code
_entity_poly.pdbx_strand_id
1 'polypeptide(L)'
;MLTIRDILQIKAIECIKLVAGSAGINHQISIVNIIENPDVFDWLASNELLLSTGYIFKDSEELQNRVIHELAENNCAGLCIKMKRYFDRIPQNMIDLANKYGLPLLELPFEYTLSKVIAIINEKTNADYDALNRRSLDLHNALFKIPLEGGGIS
;
A
#
# COMPACT_ATOMS: atom_id res chain seq x y z
N MET A 1 7.79 -4.68 -7.22
CA MET A 1 7.33 -3.99 -5.99
C MET A 1 5.88 -3.63 -6.19
N LEU A 2 5.06 -3.84 -5.17
CA LEU A 2 3.63 -3.56 -5.20
C LEU A 2 3.37 -2.06 -5.18
N THR A 3 2.38 -1.58 -5.93
CA THR A 3 1.97 -0.17 -5.97
C THR A 3 0.51 0.01 -5.58
N ILE A 4 0.09 1.25 -5.34
CA ILE A 4 -1.32 1.59 -5.08
C ILE A 4 -2.22 1.14 -6.25
N ARG A 5 -1.76 1.31 -7.49
CA ARG A 5 -2.43 0.81 -8.69
C ARG A 5 -2.70 -0.69 -8.61
N ASP A 6 -1.70 -1.47 -8.19
CA ASP A 6 -1.82 -2.93 -8.12
C ASP A 6 -2.85 -3.34 -7.06
N ILE A 7 -2.88 -2.67 -5.91
CA ILE A 7 -3.90 -2.93 -4.86
C ILE A 7 -5.31 -2.72 -5.38
N LEU A 8 -5.55 -1.64 -6.12
CA LEU A 8 -6.87 -1.33 -6.69
C LEU A 8 -7.34 -2.35 -7.74
N GLN A 9 -6.44 -3.21 -8.24
CA GLN A 9 -6.76 -4.30 -9.18
C GLN A 9 -6.99 -5.64 -8.48
N ILE A 10 -6.80 -5.73 -7.16
CA ILE A 10 -6.98 -6.98 -6.41
C ILE A 10 -8.48 -7.25 -6.24
N LYS A 11 -8.98 -8.30 -6.90
CA LYS A 11 -10.39 -8.73 -6.83
C LYS A 11 -10.92 -8.92 -5.41
N ALA A 12 -10.10 -9.44 -4.51
CA ALA A 12 -10.51 -9.70 -3.12
C ALA A 12 -10.86 -8.42 -2.32
N ILE A 13 -10.41 -7.25 -2.78
CA ILE A 13 -10.65 -5.91 -2.20
C ILE A 13 -11.06 -4.89 -3.27
N GLU A 14 -11.76 -5.33 -4.32
CA GLU A 14 -12.16 -4.50 -5.46
C GLU A 14 -13.03 -3.29 -5.10
N CYS A 15 -13.68 -3.34 -3.93
CA CYS A 15 -14.51 -2.24 -3.44
C CYS A 15 -13.69 -1.10 -2.80
N ILE A 16 -12.38 -1.24 -2.62
CA ILE A 16 -11.50 -0.13 -2.21
C ILE A 16 -11.45 0.88 -3.35
N LYS A 17 -11.64 2.16 -3.02
CA LYS A 17 -11.68 3.24 -4.02
C LYS A 17 -10.64 4.28 -3.73
N LEU A 18 -9.94 4.73 -4.77
CA LEU A 18 -9.16 5.96 -4.72
C LEU A 18 -10.11 7.16 -4.83
N VAL A 19 -10.05 8.08 -3.87
CA VAL A 19 -10.90 9.28 -3.87
C VAL A 19 -10.12 10.58 -4.04
N ALA A 20 -8.81 10.56 -3.77
CA ALA A 20 -7.93 11.71 -3.98
C ALA A 20 -6.48 11.26 -4.20
N GLY A 21 -5.63 12.20 -4.63
CA GLY A 21 -4.18 11.97 -4.76
C GLY A 21 -3.80 11.05 -5.91
N SER A 22 -4.54 11.09 -7.03
CA SER A 22 -4.28 10.22 -8.18
C SER A 22 -2.90 10.39 -8.81
N ALA A 23 -2.21 11.50 -8.55
CA ALA A 23 -0.82 11.69 -8.95
C ALA A 23 0.11 10.64 -8.33
N GLY A 24 -0.18 10.17 -7.11
CA GLY A 24 0.60 9.16 -6.41
C GLY A 24 0.18 7.72 -6.69
N ILE A 25 -0.63 7.44 -7.72
CA ILE A 25 -1.15 6.10 -8.02
C ILE A 25 -0.07 5.02 -8.20
N ASN A 26 1.16 5.42 -8.51
CA ASN A 26 2.30 4.53 -8.68
C ASN A 26 3.24 4.50 -7.46
N HIS A 27 2.83 5.10 -6.32
CA HIS A 27 3.59 4.98 -5.07
C HIS A 27 3.76 3.52 -4.72
N GLN A 28 5.00 3.17 -4.35
CA GLN A 28 5.36 1.83 -3.97
C GLN A 28 4.92 1.56 -2.53
N ILE A 29 4.58 0.31 -2.25
CA ILE A 29 4.13 -0.15 -0.95
C ILE A 29 5.12 -1.18 -0.47
N SER A 30 5.88 -0.83 0.56
CA SER A 30 6.82 -1.72 1.24
C SER A 30 6.16 -2.44 2.41
N ILE A 31 5.26 -1.75 3.11
CA ILE A 31 4.59 -2.23 4.32
C ILE A 31 3.19 -1.60 4.45
N VAL A 32 2.30 -2.32 5.14
CA VAL A 32 0.95 -1.84 5.48
C VAL A 32 0.81 -1.87 7.00
N ASN A 33 0.41 -0.75 7.58
CA ASN A 33 0.27 -0.60 9.04
C ASN A 33 -1.04 0.09 9.41
N ILE A 34 -1.39 0.06 10.70
CA ILE A 34 -2.62 0.66 11.23
C ILE A 34 -2.27 1.87 12.10
N ILE A 35 -3.00 2.96 11.91
CA ILE A 35 -2.89 4.18 12.72
C ILE A 35 -4.20 4.49 13.44
N GLU A 36 -4.15 4.41 14.78
CA GLU A 36 -5.26 4.74 15.70
C GLU A 36 -4.80 5.55 16.92
N ASN A 37 -3.56 6.05 16.91
CA ASN A 37 -3.05 7.01 17.89
C ASN A 37 -2.28 8.13 17.15
N PRO A 38 -2.48 9.41 17.44
CA PRO A 38 -1.66 10.50 16.88
C PRO A 38 -0.14 10.39 17.15
N ASP A 39 0.30 9.68 18.20
CA ASP A 39 1.73 9.59 18.57
C ASP A 39 2.58 8.84 17.53
N VAL A 40 1.97 8.06 16.62
CA VAL A 40 2.72 7.29 15.61
C VAL A 40 3.21 8.13 14.43
N PHE A 41 2.81 9.40 14.31
CA PHE A 41 3.30 10.28 13.24
C PHE A 41 4.81 10.50 13.29
N ASP A 42 5.43 10.39 14.46
CA ASP A 42 6.88 10.55 14.63
C ASP A 42 7.69 9.35 14.09
N TRP A 43 7.03 8.25 13.73
CA TRP A 43 7.65 6.97 13.38
C TRP A 43 7.25 6.48 11.97
N LEU A 44 6.76 7.39 11.13
CA LEU A 44 6.34 7.07 9.77
C LEU A 44 7.52 6.67 8.91
N ALA A 45 7.34 5.64 8.08
CA ALA A 45 8.32 5.21 7.10
C ALA A 45 7.88 5.52 5.67
N SER A 46 8.86 5.78 4.81
CA SER A 46 8.62 5.89 3.37
C SER A 46 8.01 4.61 2.80
N ASN A 47 7.14 4.74 1.79
CA ASN A 47 6.44 3.64 1.12
C ASN A 47 5.48 2.84 2.02
N GLU A 48 5.08 3.40 3.16
CA GLU A 48 4.11 2.80 4.06
C GLU A 48 2.68 3.16 3.64
N LEU A 49 1.80 2.15 3.53
CA LEU A 49 0.36 2.37 3.39
C LEU A 49 -0.29 2.29 4.77
N LEU A 50 -0.82 3.41 5.25
CA LEU A 50 -1.54 3.44 6.52
C LEU A 50 -3.02 3.12 6.35
N LEU A 51 -3.53 2.29 7.25
CA LEU A 51 -4.95 2.01 7.41
C LEU A 51 -5.46 2.65 8.69
N SER A 52 -6.63 3.29 8.64
CA SER A 52 -7.25 3.87 9.82
C SER A 52 -8.76 3.70 9.77
N THR A 53 -9.41 3.65 10.93
CA THR A 53 -10.85 3.86 11.04
C THR A 53 -11.24 5.33 10.93
N GLY A 54 -10.27 6.25 11.05
CA GLY A 54 -10.47 7.68 11.05
C GLY A 54 -10.85 8.26 12.41
N TYR A 55 -10.89 7.45 13.47
CA TYR A 55 -11.27 7.90 14.81
C TYR A 55 -10.41 9.07 15.32
N ILE A 56 -9.09 8.98 15.12
CA ILE A 56 -8.10 9.93 15.64
C ILE A 56 -8.24 11.36 15.10
N PHE A 57 -8.87 11.55 13.94
CA PHE A 57 -9.01 12.85 13.30
C PHE A 57 -10.47 13.18 12.97
N LYS A 58 -11.45 12.48 13.57
CA LYS A 58 -12.87 12.70 13.26
C LYS A 58 -13.40 14.07 13.71
N ASP A 59 -12.92 14.59 14.84
CA ASP A 59 -13.45 15.82 15.47
C ASP A 59 -12.51 17.04 15.35
N SER A 60 -11.40 16.94 14.61
CA SER A 60 -10.44 18.05 14.45
C SER A 60 -9.97 18.15 13.02
N GLU A 61 -10.29 19.27 12.39
CA GLU A 61 -9.82 19.61 11.04
C GLU A 61 -8.29 19.79 11.04
N GLU A 62 -7.72 20.30 12.13
CA GLU A 62 -6.27 20.46 12.28
C GLU A 62 -5.56 19.10 12.23
N LEU A 63 -6.10 18.09 12.92
CA LEU A 63 -5.56 16.73 12.86
C LEU A 63 -5.75 16.08 11.50
N GLN A 64 -6.88 16.32 10.82
CA GLN A 64 -7.12 15.86 9.45
C GLN A 64 -6.10 16.44 8.47
N ASN A 65 -5.81 17.74 8.60
CA ASN A 65 -4.83 18.41 7.75
C ASN A 65 -3.40 17.94 8.07
N ARG A 66 -3.09 17.79 9.37
CA ARG A 66 -1.80 17.31 9.84
C ARG A 66 -1.51 15.91 9.34
N VAL A 67 -2.43 14.95 9.45
CA VAL A 67 -2.16 13.56 9.02
C VAL A 67 -1.80 13.49 7.53
N ILE A 68 -2.51 14.22 6.67
CA ILE A 68 -2.21 14.25 5.23
C ILE A 68 -0.85 14.87 4.96
N HIS A 69 -0.52 15.96 5.66
CA HIS A 69 0.78 16.61 5.54
C HIS A 69 1.93 15.70 5.97
N GLU A 70 1.87 15.12 7.18
CA GLU A 70 2.92 14.26 7.72
C GLU A 70 3.17 13.04 6.83
N LEU A 71 2.10 12.40 6.34
CA LEU A 71 2.20 11.27 5.43
C LEU A 71 2.87 11.63 4.10
N ALA A 72 2.53 12.80 3.55
CA ALA A 72 3.14 13.28 2.32
C ALA A 72 4.63 13.59 2.50
N GLU A 73 4.98 14.33 3.55
CA GLU A 73 6.37 14.70 3.87
C GLU A 73 7.26 13.46 4.10
N ASN A 74 6.73 12.42 4.73
CA ASN A 74 7.44 11.17 4.97
C ASN A 74 7.46 10.21 3.76
N ASN A 75 6.94 10.63 2.60
CA ASN A 75 6.85 9.82 1.39
C ASN A 75 6.10 8.49 1.62
N CYS A 76 5.06 8.52 2.44
CA CYS A 76 4.19 7.35 2.63
C CYS A 76 3.44 7.02 1.34
N ALA A 77 3.11 5.75 1.16
CA ALA A 77 2.44 5.28 -0.05
C ALA A 77 1.00 5.79 -0.17
N GLY A 78 0.32 6.00 0.95
CA GLY A 78 -1.03 6.53 0.99
C GLY A 78 -1.71 6.33 2.34
N LEU A 79 -2.96 6.79 2.41
CA LEU A 79 -3.85 6.60 3.55
C LEU A 79 -5.14 5.91 3.09
N CYS A 80 -5.56 4.90 3.83
CA CYS A 80 -6.80 4.17 3.59
C CYS A 80 -7.70 4.27 4.82
N ILE A 81 -8.87 4.88 4.66
CA ILE A 81 -9.78 5.17 5.77
C ILE A 81 -10.99 4.26 5.66
N LYS A 82 -11.34 3.57 6.76
CA LYS A 82 -12.54 2.74 6.85
C LYS A 82 -13.79 3.60 7.02
N MET A 83 -14.68 3.52 6.05
CA MET A 83 -15.93 4.28 6.00
C MET A 83 -17.03 3.68 6.89
N LYS A 84 -18.05 4.49 7.16
CA LYS A 84 -19.30 4.18 7.88
C LYS A 84 -19.13 3.81 9.36
N ARG A 85 -17.93 3.99 9.92
CA ARG A 85 -17.70 3.87 11.37
C ARG A 85 -17.64 5.23 12.05
N TYR A 86 -16.88 6.16 11.48
CA TYR A 86 -16.74 7.54 11.96
C TYR A 86 -16.98 8.56 10.86
N PHE A 87 -16.70 8.20 9.60
CA PHE A 87 -16.93 9.02 8.43
C PHE A 87 -17.95 8.36 7.50
N ASP A 88 -19.01 9.10 7.15
CA ASP A 88 -19.88 8.72 6.03
C ASP A 88 -19.22 9.03 4.68
N ARG A 89 -18.38 10.07 4.67
CA ARG A 89 -17.53 10.50 3.56
C ARG A 89 -16.25 11.09 4.12
N ILE A 90 -15.15 10.98 3.37
CA ILE A 90 -13.90 11.64 3.72
C ILE A 90 -14.10 13.17 3.66
N PRO A 91 -13.65 13.93 4.69
CA PRO A 91 -13.72 15.39 4.70
C PRO A 91 -13.04 16.05 3.50
N GLN A 92 -13.63 17.14 2.99
CA GLN A 92 -13.18 17.79 1.76
C GLN A 92 -11.76 18.37 1.87
N ASN A 93 -11.39 18.93 3.03
CA ASN A 93 -10.05 19.40 3.34
C ASN A 93 -8.99 18.29 3.17
N MET A 94 -9.29 17.06 3.57
CA MET A 94 -8.39 15.93 3.36
C MET A 94 -8.23 15.57 1.88
N ILE A 95 -9.34 15.60 1.13
CA ILE A 95 -9.34 15.36 -0.33
C ILE A 95 -8.48 16.41 -1.05
N ASP A 96 -8.67 17.68 -0.72
CA ASP A 96 -7.97 18.79 -1.35
C ASP A 96 -6.47 18.73 -1.06
N LEU A 97 -6.09 18.47 0.19
CA LEU A 97 -4.68 18.31 0.57
C LEU A 97 -4.05 17.06 -0.05
N ALA A 98 -4.76 15.93 -0.08
CA ALA A 98 -4.28 14.70 -0.71
C ALA A 98 -4.03 14.91 -2.21
N ASN A 99 -4.92 15.62 -2.90
CA ASN A 99 -4.72 16.02 -4.30
C ASN A 99 -3.51 16.95 -4.46
N LYS A 100 -3.39 17.96 -3.59
CA LYS A 100 -2.28 18.92 -3.61
C LYS A 100 -0.92 18.26 -3.46
N TYR A 101 -0.79 17.33 -2.52
CA TYR A 101 0.48 16.64 -2.24
C TYR A 101 0.67 15.37 -3.08
N GLY A 102 -0.34 14.97 -3.86
CA GLY A 102 -0.31 13.71 -4.61
C GLY A 102 -0.32 12.47 -3.72
N LEU A 103 -0.75 12.57 -2.46
CA LEU A 103 -0.85 11.45 -1.52
C LEU A 103 -2.13 10.65 -1.81
N PRO A 104 -2.04 9.36 -2.22
CA PRO A 104 -3.22 8.55 -2.46
C PRO A 104 -4.10 8.41 -1.21
N LEU A 105 -5.37 8.79 -1.36
CA LEU A 105 -6.38 8.66 -0.33
C LEU A 105 -7.44 7.66 -0.75
N LEU A 106 -7.58 6.60 0.03
CA LEU A 106 -8.38 5.43 -0.28
C LEU A 106 -9.56 5.31 0.70
N GLU A 107 -10.72 4.95 0.18
CA GLU A 107 -11.87 4.57 0.99
C GLU A 107 -11.94 3.05 1.09
N LEU A 108 -11.96 2.55 2.34
CA LEU A 108 -12.20 1.15 2.66
C LEU A 108 -13.67 0.96 3.08
N PRO A 109 -14.45 0.15 2.35
CA PRO A 109 -15.83 -0.14 2.72
C PRO A 109 -15.94 -0.86 4.07
N PHE A 110 -17.07 -0.62 4.75
CA PHE A 110 -17.30 -1.11 6.11
C PHE A 110 -17.20 -2.65 6.28
N GLU A 111 -17.56 -3.38 5.22
CA GLU A 111 -17.55 -4.86 5.16
C GLU A 111 -16.15 -5.47 5.30
N TYR A 112 -15.08 -4.70 5.07
CA TYR A 112 -13.70 -5.16 5.21
C TYR A 112 -13.14 -4.82 6.58
N THR A 113 -12.44 -5.77 7.20
CA THR A 113 -11.62 -5.49 8.39
C THR A 113 -10.23 -5.03 7.96
N LEU A 114 -9.58 -4.17 8.76
CA LEU A 114 -8.21 -3.72 8.48
C LEU A 114 -7.25 -4.93 8.37
N SER A 115 -7.40 -5.91 9.27
CA SER A 115 -6.61 -7.15 9.25
C SER A 115 -6.80 -7.97 7.97
N LYS A 116 -8.01 -8.02 7.39
CA LYS A 116 -8.26 -8.71 6.12
C LYS A 116 -7.53 -8.01 4.97
N VAL A 117 -7.55 -6.67 4.94
CA VAL A 117 -6.82 -5.88 3.93
C VAL A 117 -5.32 -6.13 4.03
N ILE A 118 -4.76 -6.10 5.24
CA ILE A 118 -3.34 -6.39 5.49
C ILE A 118 -2.98 -7.80 5.01
N ALA A 119 -3.78 -8.81 5.35
CA ALA A 119 -3.52 -10.19 4.94
C ALA A 119 -3.47 -10.34 3.42
N ILE A 120 -4.42 -9.72 2.71
CA ILE A 120 -4.49 -9.76 1.24
C ILE A 120 -3.29 -9.06 0.59
N ILE A 121 -2.89 -7.90 1.12
CA ILE A 121 -1.73 -7.17 0.60
C ILE A 121 -0.44 -7.96 0.85
N ASN A 122 -0.28 -8.54 2.05
CA ASN A 122 0.86 -9.38 2.40
C ASN A 122 0.93 -10.64 1.53
N GLU A 123 -0.20 -11.31 1.28
CA GLU A 123 -0.26 -12.46 0.37
C GLU A 123 0.21 -12.08 -1.03
N LYS A 124 -0.23 -10.93 -1.54
CA LYS A 124 0.17 -10.45 -2.86
C LYS A 124 1.67 -10.12 -2.93
N THR A 125 2.19 -9.46 -1.90
CA THR A 125 3.62 -9.15 -1.76
C THR A 125 4.46 -10.42 -1.69
N ASN A 126 4.06 -11.42 -0.89
CA ASN A 126 4.78 -12.68 -0.75
C ASN A 126 4.75 -13.53 -2.03
N ALA A 127 3.62 -13.58 -2.73
CA ALA A 127 3.51 -14.30 -4.00
C ALA A 127 4.50 -13.76 -5.05
N ASP A 128 4.73 -12.45 -5.07
CA ASP A 128 5.69 -11.82 -5.98
C ASP A 128 7.15 -12.17 -5.58
N TYR A 129 7.47 -12.25 -4.29
CA TYR A 129 8.78 -12.71 -3.80
C TYR A 129 9.06 -14.18 -4.13
N ASP A 130 8.08 -15.07 -3.96
CA ASP A 130 8.21 -16.49 -4.28
C ASP A 130 8.44 -16.73 -5.78
N ALA A 131 7.75 -15.98 -6.64
CA ALA A 131 7.93 -16.05 -8.09
C ALA A 131 9.36 -15.62 -8.52
N LEU A 132 9.92 -14.59 -7.88
CA LEU A 132 11.29 -14.13 -8.12
C LEU A 132 12.32 -15.17 -7.68
N ASN A 133 12.16 -15.76 -6.49
CA ASN A 133 13.07 -16.79 -5.99
C ASN A 133 13.07 -18.03 -6.87
N ARG A 134 11.90 -18.48 -7.35
CA ARG A 134 11.80 -19.60 -8.29
C ARG A 134 12.55 -19.30 -9.59
N ARG A 135 12.39 -18.10 -10.16
CA ARG A 135 13.08 -17.71 -11.40
C ARG A 135 14.61 -17.67 -11.26
N SER A 136 15.12 -17.26 -10.10
CA SER A 136 16.56 -17.29 -9.80
C SER A 136 17.10 -18.73 -9.73
N LEU A 137 16.37 -19.63 -9.08
CA LEU A 137 16.70 -21.06 -9.03
C LEU A 137 16.65 -21.71 -10.42
N ASP A 138 15.65 -21.38 -11.23
CA ASP A 138 15.51 -21.90 -12.59
C ASP A 138 16.65 -21.43 -13.51
N LEU A 139 17.06 -20.15 -13.41
CA LEU A 139 18.22 -19.62 -14.12
C LEU A 139 19.51 -20.32 -13.70
N HIS A 140 19.72 -20.47 -12.39
CA HIS A 140 20.88 -21.18 -11.85
C HIS A 140 20.91 -22.62 -12.40
N ASN A 141 19.81 -23.35 -12.32
CA ASN A 141 19.71 -24.72 -12.83
C ASN A 141 19.86 -24.84 -14.36
N ALA A 142 19.41 -23.85 -15.13
CA ALA A 142 19.55 -23.82 -16.58
C ALA A 142 21.00 -23.62 -17.03
N LEU A 143 21.78 -22.79 -16.32
CA LEU A 143 23.20 -22.54 -16.62
C LEU A 143 24.07 -23.80 -16.42
N PHE A 144 23.75 -24.65 -15.43
CA PHE A 144 24.44 -25.92 -15.23
C PHE A 144 23.93 -27.07 -16.12
N LYS A 145 22.87 -26.83 -16.91
CA LYS A 145 22.25 -27.83 -17.81
C LYS A 145 22.68 -27.70 -19.27
N ILE A 146 23.67 -26.89 -19.60
CA ILE A 146 24.37 -27.03 -20.89
C ILE A 146 25.31 -28.23 -20.74
N PRO A 147 25.05 -29.39 -21.35
CA PRO A 147 26.04 -30.44 -21.38
C PRO A 147 27.24 -29.86 -22.14
N LEU A 148 28.43 -30.04 -21.59
CA LEU A 148 29.68 -29.90 -22.32
C LEU A 148 29.68 -30.89 -23.50
N GLU A 149 28.98 -30.55 -24.58
CA GLU A 149 29.31 -31.05 -25.92
C GLU A 149 30.52 -30.27 -26.39
N GLY A 150 31.69 -30.72 -25.95
CA GLY A 150 32.95 -30.03 -26.20
C GLY A 150 34.14 -30.97 -26.07
N GLY A 151 34.20 -31.96 -26.97
CA GLY A 151 35.39 -32.76 -27.27
C GLY A 151 35.69 -33.85 -26.23
N GLY A 152 35.74 -35.13 -26.58
CA GLY A 152 36.31 -35.69 -27.79
C GLY A 152 37.52 -36.52 -27.38
N ILE A 153 37.31 -37.84 -27.33
CA ILE A 153 38.27 -38.94 -27.56
C ILE A 153 39.75 -38.73 -27.21
N SER A 154 40.25 -39.56 -26.28
CA SER A 154 41.41 -40.48 -26.39
C SER A 154 42.00 -40.81 -25.03
#